data_AF-A0A363NLG9-F1
#
_entry.id   AF-A0A363NLG9-F1
#
_cell.length_a   1.000
_cell.length_b   1.000
_cell.length_c   1.000
_cell.angle_alpha   90.00
_cell.angle_beta   90.00
_cell.angle_gamma   90.00
#
_symmetry.space_group_name_H-M   'P 1'
#
loop_
_entity.id
_entity.type
_entity.pdbx_description
1 polymer ?
#
loop_
_entity_poly.entity_id
_entity_poly.type
_entity_poly.pdbx_seq_one_letter_code
_entity_poly.pdbx_strand_id
1 'polypeptide(L)'
;MKGTRLKLMLHLYNWSSSVYANIFKWNKKAWGISKEEFLAYPLGSIGHGLGLFYLSKGFDVMAKLENHDVFHIITETGTEIQDEIAMQYLLLGNGKISLYLIGMIVIGGILFPEHFKYYKKTFHKGRSLQKFHHIEFKDILHYQLTEFQIALYSKNIQINLNK
;
A
#
# COMPACT_ATOMS: atom_id res chain seq x y z
N MET A 1 -19.69 -12.47 -16.77
CA MET A 1 -19.63 -12.48 -15.28
C MET A 1 -18.35 -11.87 -14.70
N LYS A 2 -17.13 -12.24 -15.15
CA LYS A 2 -15.87 -11.62 -14.64
C LYS A 2 -15.83 -10.09 -14.79
N GLY A 3 -16.21 -9.56 -15.96
CA GLY A 3 -16.20 -8.12 -16.21
C GLY A 3 -17.18 -7.30 -15.35
N THR A 4 -18.33 -7.88 -14.98
CA THR A 4 -19.35 -7.17 -14.19
C THR A 4 -18.91 -6.97 -12.74
N ARG A 5 -18.31 -8.00 -12.13
CA ARG A 5 -17.74 -7.94 -10.77
C ARG A 5 -16.57 -6.97 -10.68
N LEU A 6 -15.68 -6.99 -11.68
CA LEU A 6 -14.55 -6.07 -11.78
C LEU A 6 -15.02 -4.62 -11.87
N LYS A 7 -15.99 -4.32 -12.75
CA LYS A 7 -16.56 -2.97 -12.88
C LYS A 7 -17.21 -2.48 -11.58
N LEU A 8 -17.98 -3.35 -10.90
CA LEU A 8 -18.56 -3.03 -9.60
C LEU A 8 -17.47 -2.68 -8.57
N MET A 9 -16.42 -3.48 -8.51
CA MET A 9 -15.34 -3.28 -7.53
C MET A 9 -14.47 -2.06 -7.83
N LEU A 10 -14.19 -1.76 -9.10
CA LEU A 10 -13.51 -0.52 -9.47
C LEU A 10 -14.35 0.71 -9.11
N HIS A 11 -15.67 0.64 -9.34
CA HIS A 11 -16.59 1.71 -8.95
C HIS A 11 -16.62 1.89 -7.42
N LEU A 12 -16.77 0.79 -6.66
CA LEU A 12 -16.73 0.80 -5.21
C LEU A 12 -15.39 1.31 -4.68
N TYR A 13 -14.27 0.88 -5.25
CA TYR A 13 -12.93 1.30 -4.87
C TYR A 13 -12.73 2.80 -5.10
N ASN A 14 -13.02 3.31 -6.29
CA ASN A 14 -12.83 4.72 -6.62
C ASN A 14 -13.71 5.61 -5.74
N TRP A 15 -14.97 5.23 -5.54
CA TRP A 15 -15.90 5.98 -4.70
C TRP A 15 -15.50 5.90 -3.22
N SER A 16 -15.29 4.70 -2.68
CA SER A 16 -15.01 4.48 -1.25
C SER A 16 -13.65 5.02 -0.83
N SER A 17 -12.62 4.96 -1.70
CA SER A 17 -11.28 5.47 -1.38
C SER A 17 -11.28 6.99 -1.27
N SER A 18 -12.00 7.68 -2.16
CA SER A 18 -12.19 9.14 -2.09
C SER A 18 -12.99 9.55 -0.85
N VAL A 19 -14.11 8.87 -0.59
CA VAL A 19 -14.96 9.14 0.60
C VAL A 19 -14.20 8.85 1.89
N TYR A 20 -13.49 7.72 1.98
CA TYR A 20 -12.71 7.34 3.16
C TYR A 20 -11.56 8.33 3.42
N ALA A 21 -10.84 8.76 2.38
CA ALA A 21 -9.78 9.75 2.51
C ALA A 21 -10.32 11.11 3.01
N ASN A 22 -11.48 11.53 2.53
CA ASN A 22 -12.06 12.80 2.93
C ASN A 22 -12.66 12.78 4.35
N ILE A 23 -13.29 11.67 4.76
CA ILE A 23 -13.98 11.57 6.06
C ILE A 23 -13.02 11.10 7.17
N PHE A 24 -12.31 10.00 6.96
CA PHE A 24 -11.52 9.35 8.02
C PHE A 24 -10.06 9.80 8.05
N LYS A 25 -9.56 10.41 6.98
CA LYS A 25 -8.20 10.98 6.92
C LYS A 25 -8.22 12.51 6.89
N TRP A 26 -9.27 13.16 7.39
CA TRP A 26 -9.40 14.62 7.40
C TRP A 26 -8.22 15.33 8.10
N ASN A 27 -7.67 14.74 9.18
CA ASN A 27 -6.50 15.24 9.90
C ASN A 27 -5.15 14.88 9.29
N LYS A 28 -5.08 13.98 8.30
CA LYS A 28 -3.82 13.64 7.62
C LYS A 28 -3.53 14.70 6.56
N LYS A 29 -2.35 15.32 6.64
CA LYS A 29 -1.86 16.25 5.63
C LYS A 29 -1.34 15.46 4.43
N ALA A 30 -1.72 15.91 3.23
CA ALA A 30 -1.04 15.49 2.02
C ALA A 30 0.46 15.79 2.13
N TRP A 31 1.29 14.98 1.52
CA TRP A 31 2.74 15.19 1.62
C TRP A 31 3.18 16.45 0.90
N GLY A 32 2.44 16.87 -0.13
CA GLY A 32 2.74 18.05 -0.93
C GLY A 32 3.97 17.85 -1.81
N ILE A 33 4.20 16.61 -2.26
CA ILE A 33 5.34 16.21 -3.11
C ILE A 33 4.78 15.82 -4.47
N SER A 34 5.27 16.44 -5.54
CA SER A 34 4.91 16.11 -6.92
C SER A 34 5.62 14.83 -7.41
N LYS A 35 5.16 14.32 -8.56
CA LYS A 35 5.79 13.15 -9.21
C LYS A 35 7.24 13.44 -9.59
N GLU A 36 7.51 14.63 -10.09
CA GLU A 36 8.84 15.12 -10.46
C GLU A 36 9.73 15.25 -9.22
N GLU A 37 9.18 15.77 -8.11
CA GLU A 37 9.90 15.86 -6.84
C GLU A 37 10.21 14.47 -6.27
N PHE A 38 9.32 13.48 -6.41
CA PHE A 38 9.63 12.09 -6.05
C PHE A 38 10.78 11.52 -6.89
N LEU A 39 10.79 11.76 -8.20
CA LEU A 39 11.87 11.33 -9.10
C LEU A 39 13.22 12.01 -8.80
N ALA A 40 13.21 13.14 -8.10
CA ALA A 40 14.43 13.85 -7.68
C ALA A 40 15.05 13.29 -6.38
N TYR A 41 14.41 12.35 -5.69
CA TYR A 41 15.01 11.67 -4.54
C TYR A 41 16.22 10.81 -4.96
N PRO A 42 17.11 10.44 -4.01
CA PRO A 42 18.28 9.62 -4.31
C PRO A 42 17.93 8.34 -5.07
N LEU A 43 18.76 7.99 -6.06
CA LEU A 43 18.54 6.81 -6.90
C LEU A 43 18.45 5.53 -6.05
N GLY A 44 17.34 4.81 -6.18
CA GLY A 44 17.07 3.59 -5.43
C GLY A 44 16.44 3.81 -4.05
N SER A 45 16.15 5.06 -3.67
CA SER A 45 15.43 5.36 -2.44
C SER A 45 13.94 5.04 -2.53
N ILE A 46 13.25 5.03 -1.39
CA ILE A 46 11.79 4.86 -1.32
C ILE A 46 11.07 5.95 -2.13
N GLY A 47 11.50 7.22 -2.00
CA GLY A 47 10.93 8.35 -2.74
C GLY A 47 11.13 8.22 -4.24
N HIS A 48 12.33 7.87 -4.68
CA HIS A 48 12.61 7.62 -6.10
C HIS A 48 11.77 6.43 -6.62
N GLY A 49 11.65 5.37 -5.81
CA GLY A 49 10.79 4.22 -6.11
C GLY A 49 9.31 4.57 -6.29
N LEU A 50 8.77 5.48 -5.46
CA LEU A 50 7.43 6.01 -5.63
C LEU A 50 7.30 6.81 -6.94
N GLY A 51 8.28 7.67 -7.24
CA GLY A 51 8.31 8.44 -8.49
C GLY A 51 8.22 7.53 -9.71
N LEU A 52 9.02 6.46 -9.74
CA LEU A 52 8.98 5.44 -10.79
C LEU A 52 7.65 4.67 -10.82
N PHE A 53 7.08 4.35 -9.65
CA PHE A 53 5.78 3.68 -9.55
C PHE A 53 4.68 4.53 -10.21
N TYR A 54 4.56 5.81 -9.83
CA TYR A 54 3.60 6.74 -10.43
C TYR A 54 3.80 6.91 -11.94
N LEU A 55 5.05 7.06 -12.38
CA LEU A 55 5.39 7.18 -13.80
C LEU A 55 4.96 5.93 -14.58
N SER A 56 5.29 4.74 -14.07
CA SER A 56 5.00 3.46 -14.75
C SER A 56 3.51 3.14 -14.86
N LYS A 57 2.70 3.61 -13.90
CA LYS A 57 1.25 3.37 -13.86
C LYS A 57 0.45 4.48 -14.51
N GLY A 58 1.08 5.60 -14.86
CA GLY A 58 0.37 6.80 -15.33
C GLY A 58 -0.54 7.40 -14.27
N PHE A 59 -0.24 7.17 -12.98
CA PHE A 59 -1.03 7.66 -11.86
C PHE A 59 -0.52 9.02 -11.41
N ASP A 60 -1.43 9.85 -10.90
CA ASP A 60 -1.07 11.05 -10.16
C ASP A 60 -1.02 10.76 -8.66
N VAL A 61 -0.23 11.58 -7.95
CA VAL A 61 -0.07 11.44 -6.50
C VAL A 61 -1.42 11.72 -5.84
N MET A 62 -2.02 10.69 -5.25
CA MET A 62 -3.27 10.84 -4.52
C MET A 62 -3.01 11.38 -3.12
N ALA A 63 -3.34 12.65 -2.93
CA ALA A 63 -3.23 13.32 -1.64
C ALA A 63 -3.85 12.50 -0.50
N LYS A 64 -3.10 12.33 0.60
CA LYS A 64 -3.47 11.57 1.82
C LYS A 64 -3.44 10.04 1.68
N LEU A 65 -3.15 9.51 0.49
CA LEU A 65 -2.97 8.08 0.22
C LEU A 65 -1.51 7.70 -0.06
N GLU A 66 -0.56 8.64 0.04
CA GLU A 66 0.85 8.42 -0.29
C GLU A 66 1.49 7.30 0.55
N ASN A 67 1.19 7.25 1.85
CA ASN A 67 1.62 6.15 2.73
C ASN A 67 1.10 4.77 2.25
N HIS A 68 -0.07 4.73 1.61
CA HIS A 68 -0.61 3.49 1.05
C HIS A 68 0.14 3.09 -0.23
N ASP A 69 0.46 4.06 -1.08
CA ASP A 69 1.25 3.83 -2.29
C ASP A 69 2.64 3.25 -1.96
N VAL A 70 3.24 3.67 -0.83
CA VAL A 70 4.50 3.08 -0.35
C VAL A 70 4.37 1.58 -0.07
N PHE A 71 3.21 1.11 0.39
CA PHE A 71 3.01 -0.31 0.63
C PHE A 71 3.22 -1.13 -0.64
N HIS A 72 2.81 -0.65 -1.81
CA HIS A 72 3.02 -1.35 -3.08
C HIS A 72 4.49 -1.60 -3.36
N ILE A 73 5.34 -0.58 -3.18
CA ILE A 73 6.76 -0.70 -3.51
C ILE A 73 7.54 -1.48 -2.44
N ILE A 74 7.25 -1.31 -1.15
CA ILE A 74 8.01 -2.03 -0.10
C ILE A 74 7.58 -3.50 0.03
N THR A 75 6.37 -3.85 -0.41
CA THR A 75 5.86 -5.23 -0.36
C THR A 75 5.80 -5.90 -1.72
N GLU A 76 6.13 -5.19 -2.80
CA GLU A 76 6.08 -5.66 -4.19
C GLU A 76 4.69 -6.17 -4.57
N THR A 77 3.65 -5.43 -4.18
CA THR A 77 2.26 -5.80 -4.46
C THR A 77 1.72 -4.97 -5.63
N GLY A 78 1.02 -5.62 -6.56
CA GLY A 78 0.43 -4.98 -7.72
C GLY A 78 -0.72 -4.02 -7.41
N THR A 79 -1.29 -3.43 -8.46
CA THR A 79 -2.40 -2.45 -8.40
C THR A 79 -3.69 -2.96 -9.05
N GLU A 80 -3.73 -4.23 -9.44
CA GLU A 80 -4.94 -4.87 -9.93
C GLU A 80 -5.90 -5.13 -8.77
N ILE A 81 -7.20 -5.29 -9.05
CA ILE A 81 -8.19 -5.39 -7.96
C ILE A 81 -7.90 -6.55 -6.98
N GLN A 82 -7.45 -7.70 -7.49
CA GLN A 82 -7.06 -8.83 -6.66
C GLN A 82 -5.82 -8.52 -5.81
N ASP A 83 -4.91 -7.68 -6.31
CA ASP A 83 -3.71 -7.27 -5.58
C ASP A 83 -4.02 -6.20 -4.54
N GLU A 84 -4.94 -5.28 -4.84
CA GLU A 84 -5.49 -4.32 -3.87
C GLU A 84 -6.16 -5.05 -2.70
N ILE A 85 -6.98 -6.07 -2.98
CA ILE A 85 -7.57 -6.92 -1.94
C ILE A 85 -6.48 -7.69 -1.20
N ALA A 86 -5.54 -8.32 -1.92
CA ALA A 86 -4.44 -9.06 -1.30
C ALA A 86 -3.58 -8.17 -0.39
N MET A 87 -3.34 -6.92 -0.77
CA MET A 87 -2.68 -5.91 0.07
C MET A 87 -3.42 -5.73 1.39
N GLN A 88 -4.76 -5.68 1.40
CA GLN A 88 -5.51 -5.59 2.65
C GLN A 88 -5.31 -6.82 3.53
N TYR A 89 -5.26 -8.03 2.95
CA TYR A 89 -4.88 -9.24 3.69
C TYR A 89 -3.43 -9.18 4.22
N LEU A 90 -2.48 -8.63 3.43
CA LEU A 90 -1.10 -8.40 3.87
C LEU A 90 -1.07 -7.50 5.11
N LEU A 91 -1.72 -6.34 5.01
CA LEU A 91 -1.76 -5.33 6.06
C LEU A 91 -2.44 -5.87 7.32
N LEU A 92 -3.51 -6.66 7.17
CA LEU A 92 -4.14 -7.35 8.29
C LEU A 92 -3.16 -8.30 8.97
N GLY A 93 -2.43 -9.09 8.18
CA GLY A 93 -1.37 -9.99 8.68
C GLY A 93 -0.24 -9.23 9.39
N ASN A 94 0.10 -8.03 8.92
CA ASN A 94 1.10 -7.17 9.54
C ASN A 94 0.61 -6.49 10.84
N GLY A 95 -0.71 -6.55 11.13
CA GLY A 95 -1.32 -6.03 12.35
C GLY A 95 -2.09 -4.72 12.17
N LYS A 96 -2.27 -4.24 10.94
CA LYS A 96 -3.10 -3.05 10.65
C LYS A 96 -4.58 -3.40 10.78
N ILE A 97 -5.34 -2.58 11.49
CA ILE A 97 -6.81 -2.62 11.52
C ILE A 97 -7.36 -1.26 11.08
N SER A 98 -8.25 -1.27 10.08
CA SER A 98 -9.06 -0.10 9.72
C SER A 98 -10.39 -0.54 9.11
N LEU A 99 -11.40 0.33 9.17
CA LEU A 99 -12.72 0.05 8.62
C LEU A 99 -12.66 -0.25 7.11
N TYR A 100 -11.86 0.51 6.37
CA TYR A 100 -11.64 0.31 4.94
C TYR A 100 -11.04 -1.08 4.64
N LEU A 101 -10.01 -1.47 5.40
CA LEU A 101 -9.36 -2.76 5.28
C LEU A 101 -10.36 -3.90 5.52
N ILE A 102 -11.16 -3.81 6.59
CA ILE A 102 -12.17 -4.83 6.91
C ILE A 102 -13.21 -4.92 5.78
N GLY A 103 -13.70 -3.78 5.28
CA GLY A 103 -14.64 -3.74 4.17
C GLY A 103 -14.10 -4.41 2.90
N MET A 104 -12.87 -4.07 2.50
CA MET A 104 -12.22 -4.65 1.33
C MET A 104 -11.97 -6.16 1.47
N ILE A 105 -11.58 -6.64 2.66
CA ILE A 105 -11.40 -8.06 2.93
C ILE A 105 -12.72 -8.83 2.81
N VAL A 106 -13.80 -8.31 3.40
CA VAL A 106 -15.12 -8.96 3.40
C VAL A 106 -15.71 -8.96 1.99
N ILE A 107 -15.79 -7.79 1.35
CA ILE A 107 -16.38 -7.65 0.01
C ILE A 107 -15.52 -8.40 -1.01
N GLY A 108 -14.20 -8.22 -0.96
CA GLY A 108 -13.26 -8.90 -1.86
C GLY A 108 -13.26 -10.41 -1.69
N GLY A 109 -13.34 -10.91 -0.46
CA GLY A 109 -13.44 -12.34 -0.17
C GLY A 109 -14.71 -12.99 -0.70
N ILE A 110 -15.84 -12.27 -0.67
CA ILE A 110 -17.12 -12.75 -1.20
C ILE A 110 -17.17 -12.68 -2.73
N LEU A 111 -16.66 -11.60 -3.32
CA LEU A 111 -16.75 -11.38 -4.78
C LEU A 111 -15.69 -12.16 -5.58
N PHE A 112 -14.54 -12.45 -4.96
CA PHE A 112 -13.40 -13.13 -5.59
C PHE A 112 -12.91 -14.35 -4.78
N PRO A 113 -13.78 -15.33 -4.48
CA PRO A 113 -13.41 -16.51 -3.69
C PRO A 113 -12.34 -17.37 -4.39
N GLU A 114 -12.23 -17.30 -5.72
CA GLU A 114 -11.20 -18.01 -6.50
C GLU A 114 -9.77 -17.58 -6.13
N HIS A 115 -9.59 -16.35 -5.62
CA HIS A 115 -8.30 -15.81 -5.20
C HIS A 115 -8.01 -16.09 -3.71
N PHE A 116 -8.85 -16.82 -2.98
CA PHE A 116 -8.68 -17.03 -1.54
C PHE A 116 -7.33 -17.65 -1.16
N LYS A 117 -6.81 -18.60 -1.95
CA LYS A 117 -5.47 -19.16 -1.72
C LYS A 117 -4.37 -18.10 -1.80
N TYR A 118 -4.49 -17.17 -2.75
CA TYR A 118 -3.59 -16.04 -2.89
C TYR A 118 -3.70 -15.10 -1.69
N TYR A 119 -4.92 -14.70 -1.31
CA TYR A 119 -5.16 -13.85 -0.14
C TYR A 119 -4.62 -14.45 1.16
N LYS A 120 -4.83 -15.76 1.37
CA LYS A 120 -4.26 -16.48 2.51
C LYS A 120 -2.73 -16.43 2.48
N LYS A 121 -2.09 -16.72 1.35
CA LYS A 121 -0.62 -16.62 1.22
C LYS A 121 -0.11 -15.22 1.59
N THR A 122 -0.78 -14.19 1.08
CA THR A 122 -0.41 -12.80 1.31
C THR A 122 -0.62 -12.35 2.76
N PHE A 123 -1.66 -12.85 3.44
CA PHE A 123 -1.82 -12.68 4.89
C PHE A 123 -0.66 -13.29 5.69
N HIS A 124 -0.21 -14.50 5.32
CA HIS A 124 0.94 -15.13 5.99
C HIS A 124 2.24 -14.38 5.72
N LYS A 125 2.43 -13.85 4.51
CA LYS A 125 3.52 -12.91 4.19
C LYS A 125 3.49 -11.70 5.11
N GLY A 126 2.33 -11.06 5.28
CA GLY A 126 2.16 -9.93 6.20
C GLY A 126 2.58 -10.26 7.65
N ARG A 127 2.23 -11.46 8.14
CA ARG A 127 2.60 -11.95 9.48
C ARG A 127 4.09 -12.26 9.64
N SER A 128 4.81 -12.56 8.57
CA SER A 128 6.25 -12.85 8.63
C SER A 128 7.11 -11.59 8.65
N LEU A 129 6.58 -10.46 8.15
CA LEU A 129 7.28 -9.18 8.09
C LEU A 129 7.32 -8.49 9.46
N GLN A 130 8.34 -7.67 9.68
CA GLN A 130 8.31 -6.68 10.75
C GLN A 130 7.11 -5.75 10.59
N LYS A 131 6.58 -5.22 11.70
CA LYS A 131 5.46 -4.28 11.65
C LYS A 131 5.93 -2.99 10.98
N PHE A 132 5.27 -2.59 9.90
CA PHE A 132 5.57 -1.36 9.18
C PHE A 132 4.34 -0.46 9.02
N HIS A 133 3.14 -0.98 9.31
CA HIS A 133 1.87 -0.27 9.11
C HIS A 133 1.71 1.03 9.93
N HIS A 134 2.61 1.29 10.88
CA HIS A 134 2.62 2.45 11.78
C HIS A 134 3.66 3.52 11.39
N ILE A 135 4.52 3.24 10.40
CA ILE A 135 5.59 4.13 9.97
C ILE A 135 4.99 5.32 9.19
N GLU A 136 5.45 6.54 9.48
CA GLU A 136 5.19 7.71 8.63
C GLU A 136 6.28 7.76 7.54
N PHE A 137 5.96 7.24 6.36
CA PHE A 137 6.96 7.02 5.32
C PHE A 137 7.54 8.30 4.72
N LYS A 138 6.86 9.44 4.90
CA LYS A 138 7.33 10.75 4.43
C LYS A 138 8.74 11.03 4.96
N ASP A 139 9.01 10.65 6.20
CA ASP A 139 10.25 10.99 6.90
C ASP A 139 11.44 10.13 6.41
N ILE A 140 11.17 9.05 5.67
CA ILE A 140 12.20 8.10 5.22
C ILE A 140 12.29 7.93 3.71
N LEU A 141 11.74 8.86 2.94
CA LEU A 141 11.78 8.79 1.47
C LEU A 141 13.19 8.79 0.87
N HIS A 142 14.19 9.25 1.62
CA HIS A 142 15.59 9.27 1.20
C HIS A 142 16.33 7.95 1.49
N TYR A 143 15.78 7.04 2.29
CA TYR A 143 16.39 5.74 2.59
C TYR A 143 16.31 4.79 1.39
N GLN A 144 17.31 3.91 1.25
CA GLN A 144 17.37 2.92 0.18
C GLN A 144 16.22 1.90 0.31
N LEU A 145 15.45 1.75 -0.76
CA LEU A 145 14.29 0.87 -0.81
C LEU A 145 14.68 -0.59 -0.54
N THR A 146 15.76 -1.05 -1.15
CA THR A 146 16.24 -2.44 -1.02
C THR A 146 16.70 -2.76 0.39
N GLU A 147 17.41 -1.83 1.03
CA GLU A 147 17.82 -1.97 2.44
C GLU A 147 16.60 -2.02 3.37
N PHE A 148 15.61 -1.15 3.12
CA PHE A 148 14.37 -1.15 3.88
C PHE A 148 13.59 -2.46 3.71
N GLN A 149 13.48 -2.97 2.48
CA GLN A 149 12.86 -4.26 2.20
C GLN A 149 13.58 -5.40 2.94
N ILE A 150 14.92 -5.44 2.90
CA ILE A 150 15.71 -6.45 3.64
C ILE A 150 15.41 -6.37 5.15
N ALA A 151 15.35 -5.15 5.71
CA ALA A 151 15.02 -4.95 7.12
C ALA A 151 13.62 -5.45 7.47
N LEU A 152 12.62 -5.30 6.58
CA LEU A 152 11.27 -5.83 6.80
C LEU A 152 11.24 -7.37 6.94
N TYR A 153 12.11 -8.09 6.23
CA TYR A 153 12.20 -9.55 6.33
C TYR A 153 13.12 -10.04 7.46
N SER A 154 14.02 -9.20 7.94
CA SER A 154 14.99 -9.57 8.98
C SER A 154 14.45 -9.26 10.37
N LYS A 155 14.13 -10.28 11.16
CA LYS A 155 13.72 -10.09 12.58
C LYS A 155 14.84 -9.57 13.49
N ASN A 156 16.09 -9.61 13.03
CA ASN A 156 17.28 -9.23 13.81
C ASN A 156 17.75 -7.80 13.52
N ILE A 157 17.19 -7.13 12.52
CA ILE A 157 17.51 -5.73 12.19
C ILE A 157 16.33 -4.89 12.66
N GLN A 158 16.50 -4.10 13.72
CA GLN A 158 15.47 -3.12 14.06
C GLN A 158 15.46 -2.02 13.00
N ILE A 159 14.28 -1.73 12.45
CA ILE A 159 14.05 -0.54 11.64
C ILE A 159 14.17 0.67 12.57
N ASN A 160 15.38 1.23 12.66
CA ASN A 160 15.67 2.39 13.50
C ASN A 160 15.60 3.64 12.63
N LEU A 161 14.44 4.30 12.66
CA LEU A 161 14.15 5.48 11.85
C LEU A 161 14.71 6.79 12.45
N ASN A 162 15.48 6.70 13.54
CA ASN A 162 16.00 7.85 14.30
C ASN A 162 17.47 8.16 13.96
N LYS A 163 17.78 8.40 12.68
CA LYS A 163 19.04 9.04 12.28
C LYS A 163 18.77 10.22 11.38
#